data_AF-A0A2G3AI33-F1
#
_entry.id   AF-A0A2G3AI33-F1
#
_cell.length_a   1.000
_cell.length_b   1.000
_cell.length_c   1.000
_cell.angle_alpha   90.00
_cell.angle_beta   90.00
_cell.angle_gamma   90.00
#
_symmetry.space_group_name_H-M   'P 1'
#
loop_
_entity.id
_entity.type
_entity.pdbx_description
1 polymer ?
#
loop_
_entity_poly.entity_id
_entity_poly.type
_entity_poly.pdbx_seq_one_letter_code
_entity_poly.pdbx_strand_id
1 'polypeptide(L)'
;METAKEWIEVDETANQFLTRVFTERPLLILPPPLHRIPLRPGNVVEIVGPSPSSKTRILIQASPTYAAINCILPKEWKGVNYGGLERLVMFVDLDCRFDVLSLSRSLKQRIIRANGRYFFLSLFVLCYGIHVV
;
A
#
# COMPACT_ATOMS: atom_id res chain seq x y z
N MET A 1 18.01 -27.68 -21.28
CA MET A 1 18.68 -27.39 -19.99
C MET A 1 19.22 -25.98 -20.16
N GLU A 2 18.53 -25.01 -19.57
CA GLU A 2 18.92 -23.60 -19.61
C GLU A 2 20.30 -23.45 -18.98
N THR A 3 21.23 -22.80 -19.68
CA THR A 3 22.61 -22.67 -19.24
C THR A 3 22.73 -21.53 -18.24
N ALA A 4 23.51 -21.70 -17.15
CA ALA A 4 23.72 -20.67 -16.12
C ALA A 4 24.16 -19.30 -16.67
N LYS A 5 24.62 -19.25 -17.93
CA LYS A 5 24.99 -18.05 -18.67
C LYS A 5 23.77 -17.19 -19.04
N GLU A 6 22.64 -17.81 -19.38
CA GLU A 6 21.38 -17.12 -19.69
C GLU A 6 20.78 -16.44 -18.46
N TRP A 7 21.05 -16.96 -17.25
CA TRP A 7 20.69 -16.31 -15.97
C TRP A 7 21.58 -15.10 -15.61
N ILE A 8 22.75 -14.99 -16.23
CA ILE A 8 23.75 -13.95 -15.95
C ILE A 8 23.77 -12.88 -17.07
N GLU A 9 23.03 -13.09 -18.15
CA GLU A 9 22.91 -12.06 -19.17
C GLU A 9 22.29 -10.79 -18.58
N VAL A 10 22.89 -9.66 -18.95
CA VAL A 10 22.55 -8.36 -18.40
C VAL A 10 21.31 -7.85 -19.14
N ASP A 11 20.14 -8.02 -18.51
CA ASP A 11 18.85 -7.62 -19.07
C ASP A 11 18.69 -6.10 -19.26
N GLU A 12 19.51 -5.28 -18.57
CA GLU A 12 19.37 -3.82 -18.58
C GLU A 12 20.71 -3.08 -18.62
N THR A 13 20.77 -2.00 -19.41
CA THR A 13 21.90 -1.06 -19.40
C THR A 13 21.92 -0.23 -18.12
N ALA A 14 23.09 0.28 -17.71
CA ALA A 14 23.20 1.17 -16.56
C ALA A 14 22.28 2.40 -16.66
N ASN A 15 22.09 2.96 -17.87
CA ASN A 15 21.18 4.08 -18.09
C ASN A 15 19.71 3.69 -17.86
N GLN A 16 19.30 2.51 -18.33
CA GLN A 16 17.94 1.99 -18.07
C GLN A 16 17.71 1.73 -16.58
N PHE A 17 18.69 1.14 -15.89
CA PHE A 17 18.65 0.94 -14.45
C PHE A 17 18.48 2.27 -13.71
N LEU A 18 19.35 3.24 -14.00
CA LEU A 18 19.32 4.55 -13.35
C LEU A 18 18.03 5.30 -13.66
N THR A 19 17.55 5.26 -14.90
CA THR A 19 16.27 5.88 -15.28
C THR A 19 15.12 5.29 -14.47
N ARG A 20 15.06 3.97 -14.28
CA ARG A 20 14.05 3.28 -13.45
C ARG A 20 14.17 3.58 -11.95
N VAL A 21 15.40 3.73 -11.45
CA VAL A 21 15.68 3.95 -10.02
C VAL A 21 15.45 5.42 -9.63
N PHE A 22 15.79 6.35 -10.52
CA PHE A 22 15.65 7.79 -10.27
C PHE A 22 14.24 8.33 -10.51
N THR A 23 13.31 7.54 -11.08
CA THR A 23 11.89 7.93 -11.08
C THR A 23 11.44 8.19 -9.65
N GLU A 24 10.94 9.40 -9.38
CA GLU A 24 10.43 9.76 -8.06
C GLU A 24 9.36 8.76 -7.61
N ARG A 25 9.58 8.16 -6.45
CA ARG A 25 8.63 7.22 -5.85
C ARG A 25 8.06 7.85 -4.59
N PRO A 26 6.72 7.97 -4.47
CA PRO A 26 6.12 8.54 -3.29
C PRO A 26 6.52 7.74 -2.05
N LEU A 27 6.84 8.44 -0.97
CA LEU A 27 7.14 7.82 0.32
C LEU A 27 5.85 7.28 0.94
N LEU A 28 5.90 6.04 1.38
CA LEU A 28 4.89 5.43 2.22
C LEU A 28 5.26 5.71 3.69
N ILE A 29 4.60 6.71 4.27
CA ILE A 29 4.86 7.11 5.66
C ILE A 29 4.13 6.15 6.59
N LEU A 30 4.90 5.30 7.28
CA LEU A 30 4.40 4.41 8.32
C LEU A 30 4.12 5.18 9.63
N PRO A 31 3.24 4.66 10.50
CA PRO A 31 3.02 5.21 11.85
C PRO A 31 4.27 5.10 12.73
N PRO A 32 4.38 5.91 13.79
CA PRO A 32 5.31 5.62 14.89
C PRO A 32 5.08 4.22 15.49
N PRO A 33 6.14 3.46 15.84
CA PRO A 33 7.57 3.82 15.73
C PRO A 33 8.18 3.61 14.33
N LEU A 34 7.46 2.99 13.39
CA LEU A 34 7.93 2.61 12.05
C LEU A 34 8.11 3.79 11.07
N HIS A 35 7.64 4.99 11.41
CA HIS A 35 7.79 6.24 10.62
C HIS A 35 9.22 6.58 10.17
N ARG A 36 10.23 5.99 10.83
CA ARG A 36 11.65 6.17 10.48
C ARG A 36 12.12 5.31 9.30
N ILE A 37 11.28 4.39 8.83
CA ILE A 37 11.59 3.50 7.72
C ILE A 37 11.01 4.14 6.44
N PRO A 38 11.86 4.68 5.55
CA PRO A 38 11.39 5.35 4.34
C PRO A 38 11.00 4.31 3.28
N LEU A 39 9.78 3.78 3.38
CA LEU A 39 9.27 2.83 2.39
C LEU A 39 8.88 3.54 1.09
N ARG A 40 9.20 2.91 -0.03
CA ARG A 40 8.90 3.35 -1.39
C ARG A 40 8.30 2.21 -2.20
N PRO A 41 7.49 2.50 -3.23
CA PRO A 41 7.15 1.54 -4.26
C PRO A 41 8.38 0.76 -4.77
N GLY A 42 8.26 -0.57 -4.79
CA GLY A 42 9.34 -1.49 -5.13
C GLY A 42 10.20 -1.96 -3.96
N ASN A 43 9.97 -1.49 -2.73
CA ASN A 43 10.56 -2.13 -1.55
C ASN A 43 9.78 -3.39 -1.21
N VAL A 44 10.51 -4.44 -0.82
CA VAL A 44 9.96 -5.66 -0.22
C VAL A 44 10.25 -5.59 1.27
N VAL A 45 9.22 -5.75 2.10
CA VAL A 45 9.31 -5.64 3.56
C VAL A 45 8.70 -6.88 4.18
N GLU A 46 9.46 -7.54 5.04
CA GLU A 46 8.98 -8.65 5.86
C GLU A 46 8.71 -8.17 7.30
N ILE A 47 7.55 -8.52 7.85
CA ILE A 47 7.19 -8.22 9.25
C ILE A 47 7.17 -9.53 10.03
N VAL A 48 8.20 -9.76 10.85
CA VAL A 48 8.35 -10.98 11.66
C VAL A 48 7.94 -10.73 13.11
N GLY A 49 7.27 -11.70 13.72
CA GLY A 49 6.97 -11.69 15.16
C GLY A 49 6.01 -12.80 15.57
N PRO A 50 5.98 -13.19 16.87
CA PRO A 50 5.10 -14.24 17.37
C PRO A 50 3.62 -13.86 17.22
N SER A 51 2.72 -14.84 17.15
CA SER A 51 1.28 -14.53 17.30
C SER A 51 0.99 -14.22 18.78
N PRO A 52 0.28 -13.13 19.15
CA PRO A 52 -0.45 -12.17 18.31
C PRO A 52 0.21 -10.78 18.22
N SER A 53 1.35 -10.64 17.52
CA SER A 53 2.09 -9.36 17.39
C SER A 53 1.48 -8.30 16.46
N SER A 54 0.19 -8.40 16.15
CA SER A 54 -0.53 -7.42 15.30
C SER A 54 0.01 -7.23 13.87
N LYS A 55 0.76 -8.19 13.32
CA LYS A 55 1.32 -8.13 11.94
C LYS A 55 0.27 -7.73 10.90
N THR A 56 -0.85 -8.46 10.87
CA THR A 56 -1.98 -8.19 9.97
C THR A 56 -2.55 -6.79 10.17
N ARG A 57 -2.59 -6.31 11.43
CA ARG A 57 -3.06 -4.96 11.75
C ARG A 57 -2.05 -3.87 11.39
N ILE A 58 -0.75 -4.17 11.33
CA ILE A 58 0.26 -3.25 10.80
C ILE A 58 0.10 -3.13 9.28
N LEU A 59 -0.16 -4.24 8.59
CA LEU A 59 -0.44 -4.25 7.14
C LEU A 59 -1.74 -3.53 6.77
N ILE A 60 -2.80 -3.70 7.59
CA ILE A 60 -4.13 -3.11 7.34
C ILE A 60 -4.28 -1.70 7.94
N GLN A 61 -3.84 -1.49 9.19
CA GLN A 61 -4.54 -0.60 10.12
C GLN A 61 -3.70 0.25 11.10
N ALA A 62 -2.37 0.17 11.13
CA ALA A 62 -1.63 0.94 12.13
C ALA A 62 -1.61 2.45 11.76
N SER A 63 -2.60 3.22 12.23
CA SER A 63 -2.71 4.66 12.58
C SER A 63 -1.91 5.75 11.79
N PRO A 64 -2.14 7.06 12.00
CA PRO A 64 -2.98 7.97 11.21
C PRO A 64 -2.60 8.17 9.70
N THR A 65 -1.70 7.35 9.18
CA THR A 65 -1.37 7.19 7.76
C THR A 65 -1.29 5.68 7.49
N TYR A 66 -2.46 5.10 7.28
CA TYR A 66 -2.67 3.70 6.96
C TYR A 66 -1.97 3.33 5.65
N ALA A 67 -0.99 2.42 5.66
CA ALA A 67 -0.21 2.09 4.48
C ALA A 67 -1.08 1.66 3.28
N ALA A 68 -1.92 0.63 3.45
CA ALA A 68 -2.80 0.16 2.38
C ALA A 68 -3.85 1.20 1.96
N ILE A 69 -4.45 1.91 2.91
CA ILE A 69 -5.49 2.91 2.61
C ILE A 69 -4.90 4.15 1.93
N ASN A 70 -3.70 4.58 2.33
CA ASN A 70 -2.96 5.63 1.63
C ASN A 70 -2.62 5.17 0.22
N CYS A 71 -2.24 3.90 0.03
CA CYS A 71 -2.05 3.36 -1.31
C CYS A 71 -3.35 3.44 -2.12
N ILE A 72 -4.47 2.96 -1.57
CA ILE A 72 -5.76 2.84 -2.28
C ILE A 72 -6.40 4.21 -2.60
N LEU A 73 -6.43 5.13 -1.64
CA LEU A 73 -7.12 6.41 -1.83
C LEU A 73 -6.46 7.25 -2.93
N PRO A 74 -7.23 8.04 -3.68
CA PRO A 74 -6.65 9.01 -4.61
C PRO A 74 -5.98 10.16 -3.84
N LYS A 75 -5.14 10.92 -4.53
CA LYS A 75 -4.61 12.17 -3.97
C LYS A 75 -5.73 13.20 -3.78
N GLU A 76 -6.59 13.33 -4.79
CA GLU A 76 -7.72 14.26 -4.80
C GLU A 76 -8.91 13.63 -5.54
N TRP A 77 -10.13 13.91 -5.07
CA TRP A 77 -11.36 13.53 -5.77
C TRP A 77 -12.44 14.58 -5.57
N LYS A 78 -13.00 15.10 -6.66
CA LYS A 78 -14.03 16.16 -6.67
C LYS A 78 -13.65 17.39 -5.82
N GLY A 79 -12.40 17.83 -5.90
CA GLY A 79 -11.90 18.99 -5.15
C GLY A 79 -11.55 18.71 -3.68
N VAL A 80 -11.71 17.46 -3.22
CA VAL A 80 -11.36 17.05 -1.84
C VAL A 80 -10.04 16.29 -1.87
N ASN A 81 -9.07 16.73 -1.07
CA ASN A 81 -7.77 16.08 -0.94
C ASN A 81 -7.84 14.93 0.08
N TYR A 82 -7.56 13.71 -0.36
CA TYR A 82 -7.53 12.51 0.48
C TYR A 82 -6.10 12.08 0.83
N GLY A 83 -5.08 12.65 0.16
CA GLY A 83 -3.67 12.43 0.44
C GLY A 83 -3.17 11.01 0.15
N GLY A 84 -3.88 10.23 -0.66
CA GLY A 84 -3.47 8.91 -1.07
C GLY A 84 -2.63 8.87 -2.36
N LEU A 85 -2.29 7.66 -2.81
CA LEU A 85 -1.37 7.37 -3.91
C LEU A 85 -2.05 6.80 -5.16
N GLU A 86 -3.34 6.46 -5.08
CA GLU A 86 -4.13 5.87 -6.17
C GLU A 86 -3.50 4.60 -6.77
N ARG A 87 -3.15 3.64 -5.90
CA ARG A 87 -2.48 2.38 -6.23
C ARG A 87 -3.27 1.17 -5.77
N LEU A 88 -3.18 0.11 -6.57
CA LEU A 88 -3.68 -1.21 -6.21
C LEU A 88 -2.86 -1.81 -5.07
N VAL A 89 -3.54 -2.52 -4.17
CA VAL A 89 -2.92 -3.27 -3.07
C VAL A 89 -3.39 -4.71 -3.17
N MET A 90 -2.43 -5.64 -3.18
CA MET A 90 -2.67 -7.07 -3.10
C MET A 90 -2.39 -7.54 -1.67
N PHE A 91 -3.33 -8.27 -1.09
CA PHE A 91 -3.13 -8.98 0.17
C PHE A 91 -3.07 -10.48 -0.11
N VAL A 92 -2.00 -11.12 0.33
CA VAL A 92 -1.85 -12.59 0.35
C VAL A 92 -2.01 -13.02 1.79
N ASP A 93 -3.15 -13.61 2.11
CA ASP A 93 -3.50 -13.99 3.49
C ASP A 93 -3.25 -15.49 3.73
N LEU A 94 -2.08 -15.78 4.28
CA LEU A 94 -1.65 -17.17 4.50
C LEU A 94 -2.22 -17.79 5.78
N ASP A 95 -2.79 -16.98 6.70
CA ASP A 95 -3.32 -17.46 7.98
C ASP A 95 -4.79 -17.09 8.23
N CYS A 96 -5.49 -16.64 7.19
CA CYS A 96 -6.91 -16.28 7.18
C CYS A 96 -7.30 -15.22 8.23
N ARG A 97 -6.37 -14.30 8.58
CA ARG A 97 -6.62 -13.23 9.55
C ARG A 97 -6.98 -11.90 8.92
N PHE A 98 -7.04 -11.82 7.60
CA PHE A 98 -7.41 -10.61 6.89
C PHE A 98 -8.90 -10.30 7.10
N ASP A 99 -9.15 -9.16 7.73
CA ASP A 99 -10.52 -8.69 8.00
C ASP A 99 -10.91 -7.57 7.02
N VAL A 100 -11.65 -7.95 5.98
CA VAL A 100 -12.21 -7.05 4.97
C VAL A 100 -13.09 -5.97 5.61
N LEU A 101 -13.84 -6.31 6.67
CA LEU A 101 -14.72 -5.35 7.35
C LEU A 101 -13.88 -4.30 8.09
N SER A 102 -12.78 -4.69 8.71
CA SER A 102 -11.84 -3.76 9.35
C SER A 102 -11.21 -2.80 8.33
N LEU A 103 -10.81 -3.29 7.16
CA LEU A 103 -10.31 -2.45 6.07
C LEU A 103 -11.38 -1.46 5.58
N SER A 104 -12.57 -1.98 5.29
CA SER A 104 -13.74 -1.22 4.82
C SER A 104 -14.13 -0.09 5.78
N ARG A 105 -14.20 -0.39 7.09
CA ARG A 105 -14.47 0.61 8.14
C ARG A 105 -13.39 1.68 8.18
N SER A 106 -12.13 1.29 8.04
CA SER A 106 -11.00 2.22 8.08
C SER A 106 -10.99 3.15 6.85
N LEU A 107 -11.28 2.63 5.66
CA LEU A 107 -11.47 3.40 4.43
C LEU A 107 -12.60 4.43 4.59
N LYS A 108 -13.76 3.98 5.07
CA LYS A 108 -14.92 4.84 5.34
C LYS A 108 -14.57 5.95 6.32
N GLN A 109 -13.87 5.65 7.41
CA GLN A 109 -13.44 6.66 8.37
C GLN A 109 -12.50 7.70 7.75
N ARG A 110 -11.57 7.29 6.89
CA ARG A 110 -10.63 8.20 6.24
C ARG A 110 -11.33 9.13 5.25
N ILE A 111 -12.28 8.61 4.46
CA ILE A 111 -13.12 9.39 3.55
C ILE A 111 -13.96 10.42 4.33
N ILE A 112 -14.63 9.99 5.41
CA ILE A 112 -15.45 10.87 6.24
C ILE A 112 -14.63 11.99 6.88
N ARG A 113 -13.41 11.69 7.34
CA ARG A 113 -12.50 12.69 7.94
C ARG A 113 -12.08 13.77 6.94
N ALA A 114 -11.83 13.42 5.68
CA ALA A 114 -11.46 14.38 4.64
C ALA A 114 -12.64 15.24 4.16
N ASN A 115 -13.86 14.70 4.20
CA ASN A 115 -15.03 15.28 3.52
C ASN A 115 -16.18 15.72 4.47
N GLY A 116 -15.91 15.86 5.78
CA GLY A 116 -16.85 16.52 6.70
C GLY A 116 -18.23 15.87 6.88
N ARG A 117 -18.34 14.53 6.77
CA ARG A 117 -19.54 13.64 6.93
C ARG A 117 -20.19 13.11 5.65
N TYR A 118 -19.83 13.57 4.46
CA TYR A 118 -20.40 13.00 3.23
C TYR A 118 -19.60 11.77 2.77
N PHE A 119 -20.28 10.62 2.73
CA PHE A 119 -19.72 9.38 2.20
C PHE A 119 -20.06 9.26 0.71
N PHE A 120 -19.03 9.30 -0.15
CA PHE A 120 -19.21 9.01 -1.56
C PHE A 120 -19.20 7.50 -1.79
N LEU A 121 -20.37 6.91 -2.01
CA LEU A 121 -20.47 5.50 -2.39
C LEU A 121 -19.64 5.21 -3.65
N SER A 122 -19.58 6.15 -4.60
CA SER A 122 -18.76 6.01 -5.81
C SER A 122 -17.26 5.97 -5.54
N LEU A 123 -16.75 6.80 -4.63
CA LEU A 123 -15.32 6.76 -4.25
C LEU A 123 -14.98 5.47 -3.51
N PHE A 124 -15.91 5.00 -2.67
CA PHE A 124 -15.76 3.74 -1.97
C PHE A 124 -15.76 2.55 -2.94
N VAL A 125 -16.65 2.52 -3.93
CA VAL A 125 -16.62 1.48 -4.99
C VAL A 125 -15.34 1.53 -5.81
N LEU A 126 -14.81 2.73 -6.12
CA LEU A 126 -13.50 2.88 -6.78
C LEU A 126 -12.36 2.24 -5.98
N CYS A 127 -12.42 2.36 -4.65
CA CYS A 127 -11.45 1.76 -3.73
C CYS A 127 -11.58 0.24 -3.59
N TYR A 128 -12.67 -0.38 -4.05
CA TYR A 128 -12.95 -1.82 -3.87
C TYR A 128 -12.34 -2.73 -4.94
N GLY A 129 -11.48 -2.22 -5.84
CA GLY A 129 -10.63 -3.04 -6.72
C GLY A 129 -9.53 -3.83 -5.99
N ILE A 130 -9.77 -4.21 -4.73
CA ILE A 130 -8.84 -4.95 -3.88
C ILE A 130 -9.04 -6.43 -4.18
N HIS A 131 -8.06 -7.04 -4.85
CA HIS A 131 -8.01 -8.48 -5.03
C HIS A 131 -7.35 -9.11 -3.81
N VAL A 132 -8.10 -9.94 -3.10
CA VAL A 132 -7.58 -10.87 -2.09
C VAL A 132 -7.42 -12.20 -2.81
N VAL A 133 -6.19 -12.72 -2.84
CA VAL A 133 -5.87 -14.04 -3.43
C VAL A 133 -5.51 -15.00 -2.30
#